data_AF-A0AB72WA40-F1
#
_entry.id   AF-A0AB72WA40-F1
#
_cell.length_a   1.000
_cell.length_b   1.000
_cell.length_c   1.000
_cell.angle_alpha   90.00
_cell.angle_beta   90.00
_cell.angle_gamma   90.00
#
_symmetry.space_group_name_H-M   'P 1'
#
loop_
_entity.id
_entity.type
_entity.pdbx_description
1 polymer ?
#
loop_
_entity_poly.entity_id
_entity_poly.type
_entity_poly.pdbx_seq_one_letter_code
_entity_poly.pdbx_strand_id
1 'polypeptide(L)'
;MKKVEAKVAKIDKDEFVHDEHDFHGVINTEDIIYGYCTEMMVRFGKNKKAFDEQEFRQDMSQFGDSLLVINDEEIVKVHVHTEYPGKVFNYGQQYGELIKLKVENMREQHREVIRKEQHTAKPKMETVETAIITISMGEGISEIFKSMGATHIISGGQTMNPSTEDIVKVIEQSKCKRAIILPNNKNILMASEQAASIVDAEAIVIPTKSIPQGISALFQYDVDATLEENKAQMADSVNNVKSGSLTYAVRDTKIDGVEIKKDAFMGLIEDKIVSSQSDQLTTVTELLNEMLAEDSEILTVIIGQDAEQAVTDNMINWIEEQYPDVEVEVHEGGQPIYQYFFSVE
;
A
#
# COMPACT_ATOMS: atom_id res chain seq x y z
N MET A 1 31.09 26.94 29.59
CA MET A 1 30.29 25.92 28.89
C MET A 1 29.13 25.53 29.81
N LYS A 2 27.89 25.89 29.44
CA LYS A 2 26.69 25.53 30.20
C LYS A 2 26.28 24.10 29.81
N LYS A 3 26.16 23.19 30.80
CA LYS A 3 25.51 21.88 30.64
C LYS A 3 24.02 22.13 30.38
N VAL A 4 23.51 21.59 29.29
CA VAL A 4 22.07 21.52 29.01
C VAL A 4 21.62 20.12 29.43
N GLU A 5 20.83 20.05 30.49
CA GLU A 5 20.10 18.84 30.89
C GLU A 5 18.90 18.68 29.96
N ALA A 6 18.82 17.53 29.28
CA ALA A 6 17.67 17.17 28.47
C ALA A 6 16.49 16.82 29.39
N LYS A 7 15.39 17.57 29.28
CA LYS A 7 14.11 17.21 29.90
C LYS A 7 13.52 16.03 29.13
N VAL A 8 13.38 14.90 29.81
CA VAL A 8 12.62 13.74 29.32
C VAL A 8 11.14 14.13 29.28
N ALA A 9 10.53 14.05 28.10
CA ALA A 9 9.10 14.25 27.93
C ALA A 9 8.34 13.07 28.58
N LYS A 10 7.25 13.36 29.29
CA LYS A 10 6.37 12.32 29.83
C LYS A 10 5.59 11.71 28.66
N ILE A 11 5.83 10.42 28.42
CA ILE A 11 5.13 9.59 27.43
C ILE A 11 3.75 9.25 27.99
N ASP A 12 2.72 9.29 27.14
CA ASP A 12 1.35 8.94 27.50
C ASP A 12 1.22 7.42 27.70
N LYS A 13 0.68 7.02 28.86
CA LYS A 13 0.72 5.63 29.34
C LYS A 13 -0.31 4.74 28.68
N ASP A 14 -1.43 5.30 28.24
CA ASP A 14 -2.50 4.53 27.59
C ASP A 14 -2.16 4.24 26.11
N GLU A 15 -1.46 5.16 25.45
CA GLU A 15 -0.97 4.99 24.07
C GLU A 15 0.10 3.89 23.99
N PHE A 16 1.03 3.83 24.96
CA PHE A 16 2.12 2.84 24.98
C PHE A 16 1.67 1.39 25.17
N VAL A 17 0.54 1.16 25.86
CA VAL A 17 -0.04 -0.17 26.09
C VAL A 17 -0.82 -0.67 24.86
N HIS A 18 -1.41 0.25 24.10
CA HIS A 18 -2.24 -0.03 22.92
C HIS A 18 -1.49 0.08 21.58
N ASP A 19 -0.20 0.42 21.59
CA ASP A 19 0.59 0.64 20.39
C ASP A 19 0.86 -0.67 19.61
N GLU A 20 0.08 -0.89 18.55
CA GLU A 20 0.26 -1.94 17.53
C GLU A 20 1.21 -1.46 16.44
N HIS A 21 2.43 -1.06 16.81
CA HIS A 21 3.50 -0.92 15.84
C HIS A 21 4.03 -2.30 15.44
N ASP A 22 3.51 -2.85 14.35
CA ASP A 22 4.08 -4.03 13.68
C ASP A 22 5.38 -3.63 12.97
N PHE A 23 6.51 -3.91 13.62
CA PHE A 23 7.84 -3.75 13.04
C PHE A 23 8.18 -4.96 12.17
N HIS A 24 7.60 -5.06 10.97
CA HIS A 24 7.98 -6.10 10.02
C HIS A 24 8.61 -5.45 8.78
N GLY A 25 9.94 -5.33 8.81
CA GLY A 25 10.73 -5.17 7.58
C GLY A 25 10.64 -6.43 6.72
N VAL A 26 10.67 -6.29 5.41
CA VAL A 26 10.66 -7.42 4.47
C VAL A 26 11.98 -8.19 4.63
N ILE A 27 11.94 -9.38 5.23
CA ILE A 27 13.12 -10.26 5.38
C ILE A 27 13.01 -11.40 4.36
N ASN A 28 13.99 -11.53 3.48
CA ASN A 28 14.12 -12.68 2.60
C ASN A 28 14.31 -13.96 3.44
N THR A 29 13.63 -15.05 3.10
CA THR A 29 13.74 -16.33 3.85
C THR A 29 15.16 -16.85 4.02
N GLU A 30 16.06 -16.54 3.08
CA GLU A 30 17.46 -16.96 3.09
C GLU A 30 18.32 -16.17 4.10
N ASP A 31 17.82 -15.01 4.56
CA ASP A 31 18.47 -14.13 5.54
C ASP A 31 17.92 -14.33 6.98
N ILE A 32 16.91 -15.20 7.18
CA ILE A 32 16.30 -15.46 8.50
C ILE A 32 17.15 -16.45 9.31
N ILE A 33 18.13 -15.92 10.04
CA ILE A 33 18.94 -16.70 11.00
C ILE A 33 18.08 -17.13 12.20
N TYR A 34 17.25 -16.24 12.74
CA TYR A 34 16.34 -16.50 13.86
C TYR A 34 14.88 -16.56 13.42
N GLY A 35 14.23 -17.72 13.60
CA GLY A 35 12.92 -18.01 13.01
C GLY A 35 11.70 -17.33 13.64
N TYR A 36 11.80 -16.75 14.84
CA TYR A 36 10.66 -16.15 15.53
C TYR A 36 10.87 -14.67 15.86
N CYS A 37 9.92 -13.85 15.44
CA CYS A 37 9.72 -12.51 15.97
C CYS A 37 9.06 -12.65 17.34
N THR A 38 9.72 -12.17 18.40
CA THR A 38 9.26 -12.31 19.79
C THR A 38 9.12 -10.94 20.41
N GLU A 39 7.90 -10.61 20.82
CA GLU A 39 7.61 -9.37 21.52
C GLU A 39 7.04 -9.63 22.91
N MET A 40 7.45 -8.81 23.87
CA MET A 40 6.89 -8.82 25.21
C MET A 40 6.78 -7.44 25.81
N MET A 41 5.79 -7.26 26.67
CA MET A 41 5.67 -6.11 27.56
C MET A 41 5.65 -6.59 29.00
N VAL A 42 6.50 -6.00 29.84
CA VAL A 42 6.68 -6.38 31.24
C VAL A 42 6.37 -5.20 32.15
N ARG A 43 5.49 -5.36 33.13
CA ARG A 43 5.23 -4.39 34.21
C ARG A 43 6.14 -4.65 35.40
N PHE A 44 6.94 -3.68 35.79
CA PHE A 44 7.90 -3.84 36.89
C PHE A 44 7.24 -4.19 38.21
N GLY A 45 7.76 -5.22 38.87
CA GLY A 45 7.25 -5.71 40.15
C GLY A 45 8.05 -5.19 41.35
N LYS A 46 7.36 -4.81 42.43
CA LYS A 46 8.01 -4.31 43.66
C LYS A 46 8.92 -5.34 44.36
N ASN A 47 8.74 -6.63 44.11
CA ASN A 47 9.52 -7.75 44.67
C ASN A 47 10.30 -8.52 43.58
N LYS A 48 10.69 -7.84 42.50
CA LYS A 48 11.37 -8.42 41.33
C LYS A 48 12.76 -7.80 41.15
N LYS A 49 13.52 -8.30 40.17
CA LYS A 49 14.83 -7.72 39.82
C LYS A 49 14.63 -6.26 39.43
N ALA A 50 15.47 -5.36 39.95
CA ALA A 50 15.45 -3.96 39.56
C ALA A 50 15.80 -3.84 38.08
N PHE A 51 15.06 -3.01 37.34
CA PHE A 51 15.30 -2.81 35.92
C PHE A 51 16.42 -1.79 35.69
N ASP A 52 17.45 -2.20 34.96
CA ASP A 52 18.48 -1.34 34.39
C ASP A 52 18.51 -1.58 32.89
N GLU A 53 18.31 -0.52 32.10
CA GLU A 53 18.15 -0.64 30.65
C GLU A 53 19.44 -1.17 29.97
N GLN A 54 20.62 -0.78 30.46
CA GLN A 54 21.88 -1.19 29.84
C GLN A 54 22.17 -2.66 30.09
N GLU A 55 22.02 -3.12 31.33
CA GLU A 55 22.16 -4.53 31.70
C GLU A 55 21.12 -5.37 30.96
N PHE A 56 19.87 -4.91 30.91
CA PHE A 56 18.79 -5.61 30.24
C PHE A 56 19.03 -5.74 28.73
N ARG A 57 19.46 -4.68 28.05
CA ARG A 57 19.81 -4.73 26.62
C ARG A 57 20.98 -5.67 26.35
N GLN A 58 22.01 -5.62 27.20
CA GLN A 58 23.19 -6.46 27.06
C GLN A 58 22.82 -7.95 27.20
N ASP A 59 22.05 -8.31 28.22
CA ASP A 59 21.59 -9.68 28.40
C ASP A 59 20.65 -10.10 27.26
N MET A 60 19.74 -9.22 26.84
CA MET A 60 18.76 -9.54 25.82
C MET A 60 19.39 -9.76 24.43
N SER A 61 20.48 -9.05 24.14
CA SER A 61 21.23 -9.19 22.90
C SER A 61 21.88 -10.57 22.73
N GLN A 62 21.95 -11.38 23.78
CA GLN A 62 22.45 -12.76 23.72
C GLN A 62 21.39 -13.76 23.25
N PHE A 63 20.10 -13.38 23.27
CA PHE A 63 19.02 -14.27 22.86
C PHE A 63 18.70 -14.21 21.36
N GLY A 64 19.19 -13.20 20.65
CA GLY A 64 18.77 -12.94 19.27
C GLY A 64 19.35 -11.67 18.66
N ASP A 65 18.90 -11.35 17.45
CA ASP A 65 19.23 -10.09 16.77
C ASP A 65 18.04 -9.10 16.76
N SER A 66 18.25 -7.95 16.11
CA SER A 66 17.20 -6.95 15.88
C SER A 66 16.51 -6.48 17.16
N LEU A 67 17.29 -6.37 18.25
CA LEU A 67 16.79 -6.03 19.56
C LEU A 67 16.32 -4.57 19.63
N LEU A 68 15.03 -4.39 19.89
CA LEU A 68 14.44 -3.13 20.27
C LEU A 68 13.96 -3.23 21.72
N VAL A 69 14.36 -2.28 22.56
CA VAL A 69 13.89 -2.13 23.94
C VAL A 69 13.40 -0.70 24.09
N ILE A 70 12.19 -0.54 24.60
CA ILE A 70 11.61 0.76 24.94
C ILE A 70 11.00 0.61 26.32
N ASN A 71 11.37 1.46 27.27
CA ASN A 71 10.87 1.39 28.64
C ASN A 71 10.54 2.77 29.19
N ASP A 72 9.71 2.78 30.24
CA ASP A 72 9.48 3.93 31.11
C ASP A 72 9.77 3.55 32.58
N GLU A 73 9.17 4.24 33.55
CA GLU A 73 9.33 3.97 34.99
C GLU A 73 8.55 2.73 35.48
N GLU A 74 7.58 2.22 34.73
CA GLU A 74 6.64 1.18 35.15
C GLU A 74 6.63 -0.06 34.24
N ILE A 75 6.98 0.08 32.96
CA ILE A 75 6.94 -0.99 31.96
C ILE A 75 8.16 -0.99 31.04
N VAL A 76 8.44 -2.15 30.44
CA VAL A 76 9.36 -2.31 29.32
C VAL A 76 8.70 -3.12 28.19
N LYS A 77 8.77 -2.61 26.97
CA LYS A 77 8.42 -3.29 25.71
C LYS A 77 9.70 -3.74 25.01
N VAL A 78 9.69 -4.97 24.53
CA VAL A 78 10.84 -5.61 23.88
C VAL A 78 10.37 -6.27 22.59
N HIS A 79 11.15 -6.11 21.53
CA HIS A 79 11.06 -6.88 20.30
C HIS A 79 12.45 -7.47 20.00
N VAL A 80 12.51 -8.77 19.71
CA VAL A 80 13.76 -9.47 19.38
C VAL A 80 13.46 -10.65 18.45
N HIS A 81 14.34 -10.88 17.47
CA HIS A 81 14.28 -12.09 16.66
C HIS A 81 15.09 -13.20 17.34
N THR A 82 14.45 -14.31 17.69
CA THR A 82 15.09 -15.42 18.41
C THR A 82 14.61 -16.78 17.92
N GLU A 83 15.39 -17.84 18.14
CA GLU A 83 14.95 -19.23 17.94
C GLU A 83 14.24 -19.80 19.18
N TYR A 84 14.39 -19.14 20.34
CA TYR A 84 13.86 -19.63 21.61
C TYR A 84 13.04 -18.55 22.35
N PRO A 85 11.83 -18.20 21.87
CA PRO A 85 10.97 -17.16 22.48
C PRO A 85 10.74 -17.35 23.98
N GLY A 86 10.62 -18.61 24.43
CA GLY A 86 10.44 -18.92 25.86
C GLY A 86 11.60 -18.44 26.75
N LYS A 87 12.84 -18.37 26.23
CA LYS A 87 13.97 -17.83 27.00
C LYS A 87 13.83 -16.32 27.22
N VAL A 88 13.40 -15.59 26.18
CA VAL A 88 13.14 -14.14 26.24
C VAL A 88 12.07 -13.84 27.28
N PHE A 89 10.95 -14.56 27.26
CA PHE A 89 9.85 -14.37 28.21
C PHE A 89 10.23 -14.70 29.65
N ASN A 90 10.94 -15.81 29.86
CA ASN A 90 11.41 -16.20 31.18
C ASN A 90 12.38 -15.18 31.77
N TYR A 91 13.23 -14.58 30.91
CA TYR A 91 14.13 -13.52 31.32
C TYR A 91 13.35 -12.24 31.68
N GLY A 92 12.39 -11.81 30.85
CA GLY A 92 11.52 -10.66 31.14
C GLY A 92 10.73 -10.81 32.45
N GLN A 93 10.24 -12.01 32.76
CA GLN A 93 9.47 -12.30 33.99
C GLN A 93 10.27 -12.11 35.30
N GLN A 94 11.60 -12.02 35.22
CA GLN A 94 12.45 -11.70 36.37
C GLN A 94 12.25 -10.27 36.88
N TYR A 95 11.82 -9.37 36.01
CA TYR A 95 11.62 -7.94 36.29
C TYR A 95 10.18 -7.60 36.66
N GLY A 96 9.22 -8.48 36.34
CA GLY A 96 7.81 -8.08 36.45
C GLY A 96 6.77 -9.08 35.95
N GLU A 97 5.54 -8.58 35.85
CA GLU A 97 4.40 -9.28 35.24
C GLU A 97 4.44 -9.12 33.72
N LEU A 98 4.25 -10.21 32.97
CA LEU A 98 4.14 -10.17 31.52
C LEU A 98 2.73 -9.72 31.12
N ILE A 99 2.58 -8.49 30.64
CA ILE A 99 1.28 -7.91 30.28
C ILE A 99 0.86 -8.29 28.85
N LYS A 100 1.82 -8.34 27.92
CA LYS A 100 1.60 -8.69 26.51
C LYS A 100 2.71 -9.61 26.05
N LEU A 101 2.34 -10.67 25.33
CA LEU A 101 3.26 -11.64 24.74
C LEU A 101 2.82 -11.90 23.31
N LYS A 102 3.73 -11.75 22.35
CA LYS A 102 3.50 -12.05 20.94
C LYS A 102 4.68 -12.88 20.45
N VAL A 103 4.40 -13.99 19.78
CA VAL A 103 5.41 -14.81 19.10
C VAL A 103 4.88 -15.10 17.71
N GLU A 104 5.64 -14.71 16.72
CA GLU A 104 5.31 -14.98 15.32
C GLU A 104 6.43 -15.77 14.67
N ASN A 105 6.07 -16.88 14.03
CA ASN A 105 7.01 -17.66 13.25
C ASN A 105 7.15 -17.00 11.88
N MET A 106 8.25 -16.28 11.68
CA MET A 106 8.51 -15.52 10.46
C MET A 106 8.64 -16.46 9.24
N ARG A 107 9.11 -17.70 9.46
CA ARG A 107 9.17 -18.72 8.39
C ARG A 107 7.80 -19.25 8.00
N GLU A 108 6.85 -19.34 8.94
CA GLU A 108 5.46 -19.69 8.63
C GLU A 108 4.69 -18.51 8.04
N GLN A 109 4.89 -17.27 8.52
CA GLN A 109 4.33 -16.08 7.87
C GLN A 109 4.75 -16.01 6.40
N HIS A 110 6.03 -16.20 6.11
CA HIS A 110 6.51 -16.27 4.73
C HIS A 110 5.94 -17.47 3.95
N ARG A 111 5.83 -18.65 4.58
CA ARG A 111 5.19 -19.82 3.94
C ARG A 111 3.71 -19.63 3.69
N GLU A 112 2.98 -18.91 4.54
CA GLU A 112 1.57 -18.58 4.36
C GLU A 112 1.38 -17.54 3.26
N VAL A 113 2.31 -16.57 3.13
CA VAL A 113 2.36 -15.67 1.95
C VAL A 113 2.57 -16.50 0.68
N ILE A 114 3.57 -17.36 0.64
CA ILE A 114 3.82 -18.27 -0.49
C ILE A 114 2.64 -19.22 -0.73
N ARG A 115 2.00 -19.75 0.32
CA ARG A 115 0.86 -20.68 0.19
C ARG A 115 -0.38 -19.98 -0.30
N LYS A 116 -0.64 -18.74 0.11
CA LYS A 116 -1.69 -17.91 -0.49
C LYS A 116 -1.41 -17.65 -1.97
N GLU A 117 -0.16 -17.45 -2.35
CA GLU A 117 0.27 -17.38 -3.76
C GLU A 117 0.18 -18.73 -4.51
N GLN A 118 0.25 -19.87 -3.81
CA GLN A 118 0.21 -21.23 -4.39
C GLN A 118 -1.18 -21.89 -4.39
N HIS A 119 -2.09 -21.49 -3.49
CA HIS A 119 -3.45 -22.04 -3.37
C HIS A 119 -4.50 -21.32 -4.24
N THR A 120 -4.16 -20.17 -4.83
CA THR A 120 -4.69 -19.86 -6.16
C THR A 120 -4.00 -20.83 -7.12
N ALA A 121 -4.73 -21.81 -7.67
CA ALA A 121 -4.24 -22.60 -8.79
C ALA A 121 -3.66 -21.61 -9.80
N LYS A 122 -2.33 -21.60 -10.01
CA LYS A 122 -1.72 -20.77 -11.04
C LYS A 122 -2.53 -21.06 -12.30
N PRO A 123 -3.27 -20.09 -12.87
CA PRO A 123 -3.72 -20.25 -14.23
C PRO A 123 -2.44 -20.58 -15.00
N LYS A 124 -2.47 -21.57 -15.89
CA LYS A 124 -1.43 -21.59 -16.94
C LYS A 124 -1.47 -20.18 -17.52
N MET A 125 -0.41 -19.39 -17.32
CA MET A 125 -0.32 -18.07 -17.94
C MET A 125 -0.62 -18.27 -19.42
N GLU A 126 -1.66 -17.60 -19.89
CA GLU A 126 -2.11 -17.75 -21.26
C GLU A 126 -1.02 -17.21 -22.17
N THR A 127 -0.56 -18.06 -23.08
CA THR A 127 0.36 -17.61 -24.13
C THR A 127 -0.43 -16.76 -25.10
N VAL A 128 -0.06 -15.50 -25.22
CA VAL A 128 -0.72 -14.50 -26.06
C VAL A 128 0.26 -13.92 -27.07
N GLU A 129 -0.20 -13.49 -28.24
CA GLU A 129 0.69 -12.85 -29.22
C GLU A 129 1.16 -11.47 -28.74
N THR A 130 0.22 -10.69 -28.20
CA THR A 130 0.47 -9.42 -27.50
C THR A 130 0.05 -9.57 -26.05
N ALA A 131 0.97 -9.42 -25.11
CA ALA A 131 0.66 -9.36 -23.69
C ALA A 131 0.33 -7.92 -23.29
N ILE A 132 -0.88 -7.71 -22.78
CA ILE A 132 -1.26 -6.48 -22.08
C ILE A 132 -1.06 -6.74 -20.59
N ILE A 133 -0.11 -6.02 -19.99
CA ILE A 133 0.33 -6.18 -18.62
C ILE A 133 -0.08 -4.92 -17.85
N THR A 134 -1.03 -5.07 -16.93
CA THR A 134 -1.44 -3.97 -16.05
C THR A 134 -0.92 -4.21 -14.65
N ILE A 135 -0.56 -3.13 -13.97
CA ILE A 135 -0.13 -3.18 -12.58
C ILE A 135 -1.22 -2.50 -11.76
N SER A 136 -1.85 -3.26 -10.86
CA SER A 136 -2.99 -2.79 -10.08
C SER A 136 -3.23 -3.66 -8.86
N MET A 137 -4.00 -3.14 -7.91
CA MET A 137 -4.42 -3.87 -6.71
C MET A 137 -5.89 -3.61 -6.43
N GLY A 138 -6.57 -4.64 -5.94
CA GLY A 138 -8.02 -4.71 -5.87
C GLY A 138 -8.56 -5.75 -6.86
N GLU A 139 -9.42 -6.63 -6.38
CA GLU A 139 -10.02 -7.69 -7.19
C GLU A 139 -10.91 -7.10 -8.27
N GLY A 140 -11.75 -6.12 -7.91
CA GLY A 140 -12.64 -5.42 -8.84
C GLY A 140 -11.89 -4.63 -9.92
N ILE A 141 -10.81 -3.91 -9.56
CA ILE A 141 -9.93 -3.27 -10.56
C ILE A 141 -9.31 -4.30 -11.50
N SER A 142 -8.88 -5.45 -10.96
CA SER A 142 -8.32 -6.53 -11.77
C SER A 142 -9.34 -7.12 -12.73
N GLU A 143 -10.61 -7.24 -12.31
CA GLU A 143 -11.72 -7.68 -13.16
C GLU A 143 -12.03 -6.66 -14.27
N ILE A 144 -12.03 -5.37 -13.95
CA ILE A 144 -12.22 -4.28 -14.95
C ILE A 144 -11.16 -4.42 -16.04
N PHE A 145 -9.87 -4.44 -15.67
CA PHE A 145 -8.78 -4.56 -16.64
C PHE A 145 -8.88 -5.84 -17.47
N LYS A 146 -9.16 -6.99 -16.85
CA LYS A 146 -9.34 -8.27 -17.56
C LYS A 146 -10.51 -8.21 -18.55
N SER A 147 -11.62 -7.57 -18.17
CA SER A 147 -12.80 -7.43 -19.04
C SER A 147 -12.52 -6.59 -20.28
N MET A 148 -11.56 -5.66 -20.18
CA MET A 148 -11.08 -4.79 -21.25
C MET A 148 -9.93 -5.40 -22.06
N GLY A 149 -9.54 -6.65 -21.80
CA GLY A 149 -8.51 -7.34 -22.58
C GLY A 149 -7.12 -7.37 -21.95
N ALA A 150 -6.93 -6.90 -20.71
CA ALA A 150 -5.68 -7.11 -20.01
C ALA A 150 -5.42 -8.61 -19.81
N THR A 151 -4.27 -9.07 -20.33
CA THR A 151 -3.91 -10.49 -20.33
C THR A 151 -3.23 -10.92 -19.03
N HIS A 152 -2.51 -10.00 -18.39
CA HIS A 152 -1.73 -10.25 -17.19
C HIS A 152 -1.89 -9.08 -16.23
N ILE A 153 -2.14 -9.40 -14.95
CA ILE A 153 -2.23 -8.41 -13.86
C ILE A 153 -1.08 -8.69 -12.89
N ILE A 154 -0.30 -7.66 -12.57
CA ILE A 154 0.74 -7.73 -11.54
C ILE A 154 0.22 -6.99 -10.31
N SER A 155 0.05 -7.71 -9.19
CA SER A 155 -0.11 -7.07 -7.90
C SER A 155 1.28 -6.62 -7.43
N GLY A 156 1.43 -5.36 -7.02
CA GLY A 156 2.72 -4.83 -6.57
C GLY A 156 3.22 -5.38 -5.22
N GLY A 157 2.70 -6.52 -4.76
CA GLY A 157 3.01 -7.13 -3.47
C GLY A 157 2.68 -6.22 -2.27
N GLN A 158 3.43 -6.36 -1.18
CA GLN A 158 3.28 -5.53 0.02
C GLN A 158 3.62 -4.05 -0.22
N THR A 159 4.55 -3.77 -1.13
CA THR A 159 5.03 -2.42 -1.43
C THR A 159 4.18 -1.71 -2.48
N MET A 160 3.23 -2.44 -3.10
CA MET A 160 2.34 -2.00 -4.20
C MET A 160 3.08 -1.49 -5.44
N ASN A 161 4.40 -1.67 -5.49
CA ASN A 161 5.29 -1.28 -6.59
C ASN A 161 6.16 -2.51 -6.91
N PRO A 162 5.86 -3.25 -7.99
CA PRO A 162 6.65 -4.40 -8.39
C PRO A 162 8.05 -3.96 -8.82
N SER A 163 9.02 -4.85 -8.66
CA SER A 163 10.37 -4.61 -9.15
C SER A 163 10.44 -4.76 -10.67
N THR A 164 11.50 -4.22 -11.29
CA THR A 164 11.81 -4.47 -12.70
C THR A 164 11.85 -5.98 -13.00
N GLU A 165 12.41 -6.77 -12.08
CA GLU A 165 12.52 -8.23 -12.25
C GLU A 165 11.15 -8.92 -12.25
N ASP A 166 10.20 -8.45 -11.44
CA ASP A 166 8.83 -9.00 -11.42
C ASP A 166 8.12 -8.76 -12.75
N ILE A 167 8.28 -7.57 -13.32
CA ILE A 167 7.71 -7.21 -14.63
C ILE A 167 8.34 -8.06 -15.74
N VAL A 168 9.68 -8.19 -15.76
CA VAL A 168 10.41 -9.04 -16.72
C VAL A 168 9.93 -10.48 -16.65
N LYS A 169 9.82 -11.06 -15.45
CA LYS A 169 9.35 -12.43 -15.25
C LYS A 169 7.97 -12.65 -15.86
N VAL A 170 7.05 -11.70 -15.71
CA VAL A 170 5.70 -11.81 -16.27
C VAL A 170 5.73 -11.74 -17.80
N ILE A 171 6.51 -10.83 -18.39
CA ILE A 171 6.69 -10.74 -19.84
C ILE A 171 7.25 -12.06 -20.40
N GLU A 172 8.35 -12.56 -19.82
CA GLU A 172 8.98 -13.81 -20.28
C GLU A 172 8.06 -15.03 -20.12
N GLN A 173 7.34 -15.12 -19.01
CA GLN A 173 6.40 -16.23 -18.76
C GLN A 173 5.19 -16.21 -19.69
N SER A 174 4.75 -15.02 -20.13
CA SER A 174 3.67 -14.89 -21.12
C SER A 174 4.06 -15.47 -22.49
N LYS A 175 5.36 -15.61 -22.77
CA LYS A 175 5.91 -16.05 -24.07
C LYS A 175 5.35 -15.26 -25.25
N CYS A 176 5.00 -14.00 -25.04
CA CYS A 176 4.48 -13.12 -26.06
C CYS A 176 5.56 -12.69 -27.05
N LYS A 177 5.16 -12.27 -28.25
CA LYS A 177 6.06 -11.56 -29.17
C LYS A 177 6.10 -10.07 -28.86
N ARG A 178 4.99 -9.53 -28.39
CA ARG A 178 4.75 -8.11 -28.14
C ARG A 178 4.23 -7.91 -26.72
N ALA A 179 4.63 -6.84 -26.04
CA ALA A 179 4.14 -6.49 -24.71
C ALA A 179 3.76 -5.01 -24.61
N ILE A 180 2.64 -4.72 -23.96
CA ILE A 180 2.19 -3.37 -23.61
C ILE A 180 2.04 -3.33 -22.09
N ILE A 181 2.75 -2.41 -21.45
CA ILE A 181 2.78 -2.28 -19.99
C ILE A 181 2.06 -1.00 -19.58
N LEU A 182 1.09 -1.14 -18.67
CA LEU A 182 0.33 -0.04 -18.05
C LEU A 182 0.70 0.02 -16.55
N PRO A 183 1.62 0.92 -16.15
CA PRO A 183 2.13 0.99 -14.78
C PRO A 183 1.09 1.43 -13.76
N ASN A 184 0.18 2.33 -14.16
CA ASN A 184 -0.92 2.89 -13.36
C ASN A 184 -0.50 3.50 -12.00
N ASN A 185 0.78 3.78 -11.85
CA ASN A 185 1.39 4.38 -10.68
C ASN A 185 2.73 4.99 -11.10
N LYS A 186 2.88 6.29 -10.85
CA LYS A 186 4.08 7.06 -11.24
C LYS A 186 5.40 6.46 -10.74
N ASN A 187 5.38 5.75 -9.61
CA ASN A 187 6.59 5.17 -9.00
C ASN A 187 7.05 3.90 -9.73
N ILE A 188 6.19 3.31 -10.56
CA ILE A 188 6.44 2.06 -11.28
C ILE A 188 6.90 2.34 -12.72
N LEU A 189 6.63 3.53 -13.26
CA LEU A 189 6.94 3.92 -14.63
C LEU A 189 8.40 3.60 -15.03
N MET A 190 9.37 4.01 -14.20
CA MET A 190 10.79 3.76 -14.48
C MET A 190 11.12 2.25 -14.47
N ALA A 191 10.54 1.47 -13.56
CA ALA A 191 10.74 0.03 -13.52
C ALA A 191 10.13 -0.65 -14.75
N SER A 192 8.96 -0.20 -15.20
CA SER A 192 8.32 -0.66 -16.44
C SER A 192 9.15 -0.35 -17.69
N GLU A 193 9.70 0.87 -17.78
CA GLU A 193 10.57 1.27 -18.90
C GLU A 193 11.86 0.44 -18.94
N GLN A 194 12.46 0.21 -17.77
CA GLN A 194 13.63 -0.67 -17.65
C GLN A 194 13.30 -2.10 -18.07
N ALA A 195 12.18 -2.66 -17.60
CA ALA A 195 11.76 -4.00 -17.95
C ALA A 195 11.55 -4.14 -19.47
N ALA A 196 10.87 -3.18 -20.09
CA ALA A 196 10.65 -3.15 -21.54
C ALA A 196 11.97 -3.13 -22.34
N SER A 197 13.03 -2.54 -21.79
CA SER A 197 14.33 -2.42 -22.48
C SER A 197 15.22 -3.67 -22.41
N ILE A 198 14.93 -4.62 -21.53
CA ILE A 198 15.78 -5.80 -21.27
C ILE A 198 15.14 -7.14 -21.66
N VAL A 199 13.84 -7.15 -21.98
CA VAL A 199 13.14 -8.34 -22.48
C VAL A 199 13.40 -8.57 -23.96
N ASP A 200 13.32 -9.83 -24.39
CA ASP A 200 13.45 -10.20 -25.81
C ASP A 200 12.21 -9.85 -26.65
N ALA A 201 11.03 -9.75 -26.01
CA ALA A 201 9.78 -9.37 -26.67
C ALA A 201 9.80 -7.88 -27.06
N GLU A 202 9.09 -7.52 -28.14
CA GLU A 202 8.91 -6.12 -28.52
C GLU A 202 7.97 -5.45 -27.49
N ALA A 203 8.53 -4.66 -26.57
CA ALA A 203 7.80 -4.14 -25.43
C ALA A 203 7.71 -2.60 -25.43
N ILE A 204 6.52 -2.07 -25.14
CA ILE A 204 6.28 -0.65 -24.93
C ILE A 204 5.64 -0.39 -23.56
N VAL A 205 5.81 0.83 -23.07
CA VAL A 205 5.17 1.32 -21.85
C VAL A 205 4.24 2.47 -22.24
N ILE A 206 2.99 2.40 -21.78
CA ILE A 206 2.07 3.54 -21.81
C ILE A 206 2.24 4.28 -20.48
N PRO A 207 2.50 5.59 -20.47
CA PRO A 207 2.94 6.30 -19.26
C PRO A 207 1.79 6.62 -18.28
N THR A 208 0.96 5.63 -17.95
CA THR A 208 -0.17 5.76 -17.02
C THR A 208 0.35 5.89 -15.58
N LYS A 209 -0.22 6.83 -14.83
CA LYS A 209 0.18 7.14 -13.44
C LYS A 209 -0.92 6.83 -12.43
N SER A 210 -2.12 6.55 -12.90
CA SER A 210 -3.27 6.18 -12.07
C SER A 210 -4.09 5.05 -12.71
N ILE A 211 -4.97 4.44 -11.92
CA ILE A 211 -5.90 3.40 -12.39
C ILE A 211 -6.87 3.96 -13.46
N PRO A 212 -7.52 5.14 -13.26
CA PRO A 212 -8.34 5.76 -14.30
C PRO A 212 -7.62 5.98 -15.63
N GLN A 213 -6.38 6.50 -15.59
CA GLN A 213 -5.55 6.65 -16.80
C GLN A 213 -5.27 5.31 -17.47
N GLY A 214 -5.06 4.25 -16.68
CA GLY A 214 -4.92 2.87 -17.17
C GLY A 214 -6.14 2.37 -17.92
N ILE A 215 -7.33 2.58 -17.36
CA ILE A 215 -8.61 2.18 -17.95
C ILE A 215 -8.81 2.93 -19.28
N SER A 216 -8.65 4.25 -19.27
CA SER A 216 -8.80 5.08 -20.47
C SER A 216 -7.77 4.76 -21.56
N ALA A 217 -6.53 4.47 -21.17
CA ALA A 217 -5.51 3.98 -22.10
C ALA A 217 -5.90 2.65 -22.73
N LEU A 218 -6.35 1.68 -21.92
CA LEU A 218 -6.71 0.35 -22.41
C LEU A 218 -7.95 0.38 -23.31
N PHE A 219 -8.89 1.30 -23.09
CA PHE A 219 -10.06 1.47 -23.96
C PHE A 219 -9.69 1.86 -25.40
N GLN A 220 -8.54 2.52 -25.59
CA GLN A 220 -8.02 2.90 -26.91
C GLN A 220 -7.18 1.80 -27.58
N TYR A 221 -7.01 0.63 -26.96
CA TYR A 221 -6.21 -0.44 -27.54
C TYR A 221 -6.89 -1.05 -28.78
N ASP A 222 -6.15 -1.09 -29.88
CA ASP A 222 -6.56 -1.73 -31.13
C ASP A 222 -5.69 -2.97 -31.40
N VAL A 223 -6.34 -4.13 -31.48
CA VAL A 223 -5.69 -5.43 -31.72
C VAL A 223 -5.05 -5.51 -33.11
N ASP A 224 -5.58 -4.78 -34.09
CA ASP A 224 -5.11 -4.80 -35.48
C ASP A 224 -4.00 -3.77 -35.75
N ALA A 225 -3.79 -2.83 -34.82
CA ALA A 225 -2.76 -1.79 -34.92
C ALA A 225 -1.35 -2.29 -34.56
N THR A 226 -0.34 -1.56 -35.04
CA THR A 226 1.06 -1.77 -34.62
C THR A 226 1.27 -1.35 -33.16
N LEU A 227 2.40 -1.77 -32.56
CA LEU A 227 2.75 -1.34 -31.20
C LEU A 227 2.92 0.16 -31.10
N GLU A 228 3.57 0.80 -32.08
CA GLU A 228 3.79 2.25 -32.07
C GLU A 228 2.48 3.04 -32.28
N GLU A 229 1.56 2.56 -33.12
CA GLU A 229 0.23 3.16 -33.26
C GLU A 229 -0.58 3.06 -31.96
N ASN A 230 -0.60 1.87 -31.34
CA ASN A 230 -1.20 1.67 -30.02
C ASN A 230 -0.55 2.59 -28.98
N LYS A 231 0.78 2.70 -28.97
CA LYS A 231 1.50 3.57 -28.04
C LYS A 231 1.03 5.02 -28.14
N ALA A 232 0.91 5.53 -29.35
CA ALA A 232 0.47 6.91 -29.59
C ALA A 232 -0.98 7.10 -29.13
N GLN A 233 -1.91 6.26 -29.60
CA GLN A 233 -3.34 6.38 -29.29
C GLN A 233 -3.63 6.23 -27.80
N MET A 234 -3.05 5.21 -27.16
CA MET A 234 -3.23 4.96 -25.73
C MET A 234 -2.57 6.05 -24.87
N ALA A 235 -1.44 6.63 -25.31
CA ALA A 235 -0.80 7.72 -24.58
C ALA A 235 -1.56 9.05 -24.71
N ASP A 236 -2.22 9.29 -25.85
CA ASP A 236 -3.04 10.48 -26.05
C ASP A 236 -4.24 10.51 -25.09
N SER A 237 -4.88 9.36 -24.80
CA SER A 237 -6.01 9.32 -23.87
C SER A 237 -5.63 9.55 -22.41
N VAL A 238 -4.38 9.26 -22.01
CA VAL A 238 -3.89 9.53 -20.64
C VAL A 238 -4.04 11.00 -20.26
N ASN A 239 -3.94 11.92 -21.23
CA ASN A 239 -4.03 13.37 -20.97
C ASN A 239 -5.48 13.90 -20.95
N ASN A 240 -6.45 13.10 -21.40
CA ASN A 240 -7.85 13.52 -21.50
C ASN A 240 -8.66 13.17 -20.24
N VAL A 241 -8.09 12.42 -19.31
CA VAL A 241 -8.74 12.02 -18.06
C VAL A 241 -8.20 12.83 -16.89
N LYS A 242 -9.09 13.44 -16.12
CA LYS A 242 -8.75 14.05 -14.84
C LYS A 242 -8.88 13.00 -13.73
N SER A 243 -7.75 12.54 -13.20
CA SER A 243 -7.74 11.51 -12.16
C SER A 243 -7.81 12.12 -10.76
N GLY A 244 -8.68 11.56 -9.93
CA GLY A 244 -8.77 11.88 -8.51
C GLY A 244 -8.62 10.64 -7.62
N SER A 245 -8.25 10.86 -6.37
CA SER A 245 -8.25 9.79 -5.37
C SER A 245 -8.53 10.32 -3.96
N LEU A 246 -9.15 9.49 -3.13
CA LEU A 246 -9.36 9.75 -1.71
C LEU A 246 -8.60 8.71 -0.89
N THR A 247 -7.78 9.17 0.06
CA THR A 247 -7.06 8.31 1.01
C THR A 247 -7.01 8.98 2.39
N TYR A 248 -6.27 8.43 3.34
CA TYR A 248 -6.09 8.99 4.67
C TYR A 248 -4.61 9.14 5.04
N ALA A 249 -4.33 10.04 5.96
CA ALA A 249 -2.98 10.34 6.39
C ALA A 249 -2.54 9.40 7.53
N VAL A 250 -1.44 8.67 7.33
CA VAL A 250 -0.89 7.77 8.36
C VAL A 250 -0.07 8.50 9.44
N ARG A 251 0.21 9.79 9.25
CA ARG A 251 1.00 10.62 10.18
C ARG A 251 0.75 12.11 9.96
N ASP A 252 1.05 12.89 10.99
CA ASP A 252 1.13 14.35 10.86
C ASP A 252 2.23 14.75 9.87
N THR A 253 1.91 15.63 8.93
CA THR A 253 2.88 16.14 7.97
C THR A 253 2.46 17.50 7.40
N LYS A 254 3.36 18.12 6.64
CA LYS A 254 3.08 19.34 5.89
C LYS A 254 3.57 19.15 4.46
N ILE A 255 2.64 19.19 3.51
CA ILE A 255 2.91 19.00 2.09
C ILE A 255 2.39 20.23 1.35
N ASP A 256 3.24 20.86 0.55
CA ASP A 256 2.90 22.05 -0.26
C ASP A 256 2.22 23.20 0.52
N GLY A 257 2.54 23.32 1.81
CA GLY A 257 1.97 24.33 2.70
C GLY A 257 0.68 23.92 3.39
N VAL A 258 0.06 22.79 3.01
CA VAL A 258 -1.12 22.20 3.64
C VAL A 258 -0.70 21.39 4.87
N GLU A 259 -1.29 21.69 6.03
CA GLU A 259 -1.11 20.89 7.25
C GLU A 259 -2.04 19.69 7.21
N ILE A 260 -1.45 18.50 7.38
CA ILE A 260 -2.15 17.23 7.30
C ILE A 260 -1.98 16.57 8.66
N LYS A 261 -3.10 16.21 9.26
CA LYS A 261 -3.12 15.49 10.54
C LYS A 261 -3.24 14.00 10.28
N LYS A 262 -2.62 13.20 11.15
CA LYS A 262 -2.87 11.76 11.22
C LYS A 262 -4.37 11.49 11.26
N ASP A 263 -4.78 10.45 10.54
CA ASP A 263 -6.15 9.96 10.38
C ASP A 263 -7.11 10.92 9.64
N ALA A 264 -6.63 12.09 9.19
CA ALA A 264 -7.42 12.93 8.29
C ALA A 264 -7.52 12.30 6.90
N PHE A 265 -8.69 12.44 6.28
CA PHE A 265 -8.87 12.12 4.87
C PHE A 265 -8.17 13.19 4.01
N MET A 266 -7.71 12.77 2.84
CA MET A 266 -7.04 13.61 1.85
C MET A 266 -7.62 13.31 0.48
N GLY A 267 -8.07 14.36 -0.20
CA GLY A 267 -8.43 14.32 -1.62
C GLY A 267 -7.27 14.79 -2.47
N LEU A 268 -6.93 14.01 -3.48
CA LEU A 268 -5.85 14.28 -4.42
C LEU A 268 -6.40 14.38 -5.83
N ILE A 269 -5.99 15.42 -6.56
CA ILE A 269 -6.11 15.49 -8.01
C ILE A 269 -4.72 15.21 -8.56
N GLU A 270 -4.60 14.12 -9.33
CA GLU A 270 -3.32 13.51 -9.65
C GLU A 270 -2.51 13.27 -8.35
N ASP A 271 -1.42 14.01 -8.16
CA ASP A 271 -0.55 13.94 -6.98
C ASP A 271 -0.74 15.09 -6.00
N LYS A 272 -1.56 16.08 -6.35
CA LYS A 272 -1.71 17.31 -5.57
C LYS A 272 -2.86 17.14 -4.58
N ILE A 273 -2.55 17.35 -3.31
CA ILE A 273 -3.55 17.38 -2.25
C ILE A 273 -4.36 18.68 -2.39
N VAL A 274 -5.66 18.55 -2.59
CA VAL A 274 -6.59 19.68 -2.76
C VAL A 274 -7.56 19.82 -1.59
N SER A 275 -7.84 18.74 -0.87
CA SER A 275 -8.68 18.74 0.33
C SER A 275 -8.06 17.89 1.43
N SER A 276 -8.22 18.29 2.69
CA SER A 276 -7.87 17.47 3.84
C SER A 276 -8.73 17.81 5.06
N GLN A 277 -9.62 16.88 5.43
CA GLN A 277 -10.54 17.04 6.56
C GLN A 277 -10.58 15.76 7.41
N SER A 278 -11.08 15.86 8.64
CA SER A 278 -11.35 14.69 9.47
C SER A 278 -12.56 13.89 9.02
N ASP A 279 -13.47 14.52 8.27
CA ASP A 279 -14.70 13.90 7.77
C ASP A 279 -14.55 13.48 6.30
N GLN A 280 -14.91 12.23 5.99
CA GLN A 280 -14.71 11.65 4.67
C GLN A 280 -15.62 12.30 3.62
N LEU A 281 -16.90 12.51 3.95
CA LEU A 281 -17.89 13.08 3.03
C LEU A 281 -17.53 14.53 2.67
N THR A 282 -17.09 15.31 3.65
CA THR A 282 -16.60 16.68 3.42
C THR A 282 -15.38 16.67 2.50
N THR A 283 -14.40 15.79 2.77
CA THR A 283 -13.18 15.72 1.95
C THR A 283 -13.47 15.34 0.50
N VAL A 284 -14.38 14.37 0.28
CA VAL A 284 -14.70 13.89 -1.07
C VAL A 284 -15.54 14.90 -1.86
N THR A 285 -16.45 15.60 -1.21
CA THR A 285 -17.24 16.66 -1.87
C THR A 285 -16.37 17.88 -2.21
N GLU A 286 -15.41 18.25 -1.35
CA GLU A 286 -14.39 19.26 -1.67
C GLU A 286 -13.52 18.85 -2.85
N LEU A 287 -13.08 17.58 -2.89
CA LEU A 287 -12.32 17.03 -4.02
C LEU A 287 -13.12 17.09 -5.33
N LEU A 288 -14.35 16.60 -5.32
CA LEU A 288 -15.19 16.54 -6.52
C LEU A 288 -15.57 17.93 -7.04
N ASN A 289 -15.77 18.91 -6.16
CA ASN A 289 -15.96 20.31 -6.58
C ASN A 289 -14.75 20.89 -7.32
N GLU A 290 -13.53 20.49 -6.95
CA GLU A 290 -12.33 20.89 -7.68
C GLU A 290 -12.13 20.07 -8.97
N MET A 291 -12.72 18.88 -9.03
CA MET A 291 -12.60 17.97 -10.17
C MET A 291 -13.58 18.29 -11.30
N LEU A 292 -14.86 18.44 -10.98
CA LEU A 292 -15.95 18.63 -11.93
C LEU A 292 -15.98 20.06 -12.48
N ALA A 293 -16.38 20.19 -13.74
CA ALA A 293 -16.59 21.45 -14.43
C ALA A 293 -17.95 21.43 -15.16
N GLU A 294 -18.37 22.57 -15.72
CA GLU A 294 -19.64 22.67 -16.46
C GLU A 294 -19.70 21.79 -17.71
N ASP A 295 -18.54 21.41 -18.26
CA ASP A 295 -18.39 20.55 -19.43
C ASP A 295 -18.05 19.09 -19.10
N SER A 296 -18.04 18.71 -17.81
CA SER A 296 -17.89 17.32 -17.41
C SER A 296 -19.12 16.51 -17.81
N GLU A 297 -18.91 15.37 -18.48
CA GLU A 297 -19.99 14.51 -18.95
C GLU A 297 -20.15 13.27 -18.05
N ILE A 298 -19.03 12.66 -17.66
CA ILE A 298 -19.03 11.38 -16.92
C ILE A 298 -18.12 11.48 -15.71
N LEU A 299 -18.62 11.02 -14.56
CA LEU A 299 -17.85 10.76 -13.35
C LEU A 299 -17.83 9.25 -13.07
N THR A 300 -16.68 8.61 -13.25
CA THR A 300 -16.47 7.23 -12.83
C THR A 300 -15.94 7.20 -11.40
N VAL A 301 -16.58 6.42 -10.54
CA VAL A 301 -16.23 6.17 -9.14
C VAL A 301 -15.79 4.72 -8.97
N ILE A 302 -14.58 4.49 -8.48
CA ILE A 302 -14.07 3.15 -8.17
C ILE A 302 -13.88 3.02 -6.65
N ILE A 303 -14.68 2.16 -6.02
CA ILE A 303 -14.80 2.02 -4.57
C ILE A 303 -13.69 1.11 -4.01
N GLY A 304 -13.02 1.57 -2.95
CA GLY A 304 -12.01 0.82 -2.19
C GLY A 304 -12.62 -0.11 -1.15
N GLN A 305 -11.84 -1.09 -0.67
CA GLN A 305 -12.34 -2.13 0.24
C GLN A 305 -12.83 -1.57 1.58
N ASP A 306 -12.26 -0.45 2.03
CA ASP A 306 -12.52 0.18 3.33
C ASP A 306 -13.48 1.38 3.19
N ALA A 307 -14.07 1.60 2.01
CA ALA A 307 -15.04 2.65 1.77
C ALA A 307 -16.37 2.35 2.48
N GLU A 308 -16.93 3.36 3.13
CA GLU A 308 -18.23 3.23 3.79
C GLU A 308 -19.37 3.47 2.80
N GLN A 309 -20.27 2.48 2.65
CA GLN A 309 -21.43 2.58 1.76
C GLN A 309 -22.27 3.84 2.00
N ALA A 310 -22.46 4.22 3.27
CA ALA A 310 -23.21 5.42 3.61
C ALA A 310 -22.55 6.71 3.09
N VAL A 311 -21.21 6.76 3.04
CA VAL A 311 -20.48 7.89 2.45
C VAL A 311 -20.64 7.87 0.94
N THR A 312 -20.54 6.70 0.30
CA THR A 312 -20.78 6.53 -1.15
C THR A 312 -22.17 7.03 -1.55
N ASP A 313 -23.22 6.58 -0.86
CA ASP A 313 -24.60 6.95 -1.16
C ASP A 313 -24.83 8.46 -1.02
N ASN A 314 -24.28 9.07 0.04
CA ASN A 314 -24.39 10.51 0.26
C ASN A 314 -23.60 11.32 -0.78
N MET A 315 -22.43 10.83 -1.19
CA MET A 315 -21.64 11.45 -2.25
C MET A 315 -22.38 11.43 -3.59
N ILE A 316 -22.95 10.29 -3.98
CA ILE A 316 -23.73 10.15 -5.22
C ILE A 316 -24.94 11.09 -5.21
N ASN A 317 -25.74 11.08 -4.15
CA ASN A 317 -26.87 12.01 -4.01
C ASN A 317 -26.44 13.47 -4.14
N TRP A 318 -25.30 13.83 -3.53
CA TRP A 318 -24.76 15.18 -3.63
C TRP A 318 -24.33 15.54 -5.07
N ILE A 319 -23.70 14.61 -5.80
CA ILE A 319 -23.34 14.82 -7.21
C ILE A 319 -24.60 15.02 -8.06
N GLU A 320 -25.60 14.14 -7.93
CA GLU A 320 -26.86 14.23 -8.70
C GLU A 320 -27.60 15.56 -8.44
N GLU A 321 -27.49 16.11 -7.23
CA GLU A 321 -28.08 17.41 -6.89
C GLU A 321 -27.28 18.62 -7.42
N GLN A 322 -25.94 18.58 -7.35
CA GLN A 322 -25.09 19.72 -7.73
C GLN A 322 -24.73 19.74 -9.22
N TYR A 323 -24.61 18.56 -9.83
CA TYR A 323 -24.17 18.35 -11.22
C TYR A 323 -25.16 17.41 -11.93
N PRO A 324 -26.42 17.85 -12.16
CA PRO A 324 -27.50 17.00 -12.68
C PRO A 324 -27.28 16.50 -14.12
N ASP A 325 -26.34 17.12 -14.84
CA ASP A 325 -25.99 16.76 -16.22
C ASP A 325 -24.82 15.76 -16.29
N VAL A 326 -24.17 15.44 -15.16
CA VAL A 326 -23.07 14.47 -15.08
C VAL A 326 -23.61 13.06 -14.85
N GLU A 327 -23.24 12.12 -15.72
CA GLU A 327 -23.54 10.71 -15.53
C GLU A 327 -22.55 10.08 -14.53
N VAL A 328 -23.06 9.43 -13.48
CA VAL A 328 -22.24 8.80 -12.44
C VAL A 328 -22.18 7.29 -12.65
N GLU A 329 -21.00 6.77 -12.95
CA GLU A 329 -20.73 5.33 -13.05
C GLU A 329 -20.00 4.85 -11.80
N VAL A 330 -20.47 3.76 -11.19
CA VAL A 330 -19.92 3.25 -9.94
C VAL A 330 -19.46 1.81 -10.10
N HIS A 331 -18.20 1.55 -9.73
CA HIS A 331 -17.58 0.24 -9.79
C HIS A 331 -16.96 -0.14 -8.45
N GLU A 332 -17.06 -1.43 -8.11
CA GLU A 332 -16.28 -2.01 -7.03
C GLU A 332 -14.84 -2.19 -7.49
N GLY A 333 -13.89 -1.58 -6.76
CA GLY A 333 -12.46 -1.70 -7.05
C GLY A 333 -11.72 -2.60 -6.08
N GLY A 334 -12.06 -2.51 -4.79
CA GLY A 334 -11.48 -3.33 -3.72
C GLY A 334 -10.01 -3.03 -3.43
N GLN A 335 -9.50 -1.86 -3.80
CA GLN A 335 -8.15 -1.43 -3.43
C GLN A 335 -8.03 -1.14 -1.92
N PRO A 336 -6.88 -1.39 -1.28
CA PRO A 336 -6.75 -1.33 0.19
C PRO A 336 -6.39 0.03 0.80
N ILE A 337 -5.79 0.95 0.04
CA ILE A 337 -5.25 2.22 0.59
C ILE A 337 -6.14 3.41 0.25
N TYR A 338 -6.79 3.37 -0.91
CA TYR A 338 -7.60 4.46 -1.42
C TYR A 338 -9.07 4.11 -1.27
N GLN A 339 -9.80 4.94 -0.55
CA GLN A 339 -11.24 4.80 -0.36
C GLN A 339 -11.97 4.93 -1.70
N TYR A 340 -11.50 5.82 -2.57
CA TYR A 340 -12.05 6.01 -3.90
C TYR A 340 -10.95 6.38 -4.90
N PHE A 341 -11.12 5.91 -6.14
CA PHE A 341 -10.54 6.57 -7.32
C PHE A 341 -11.66 7.22 -8.13
N PHE A 342 -11.34 8.34 -8.75
CA PHE A 342 -12.26 9.11 -9.58
C PHE A 342 -11.66 9.33 -10.97
N SER A 343 -12.49 9.22 -11.99
CA SER A 343 -12.23 9.65 -13.35
C SER A 343 -13.28 10.71 -13.71
N VAL A 344 -12.85 11.88 -14.19
CA VAL A 344 -13.74 12.86 -14.80
C VAL A 344 -13.31 13.05 -16.24
N GLU A 345 -14.30 12.94 -17.14
CA GLU A 345 -14.19 13.10 -18.58
C GLU A 345 -15.07 14.25 -19.08
#